data_AF-A0A670YEZ3-F1
#
_entry.id   AF-A0A670YEZ3-F1
#
_cell.length_a   1.000
_cell.length_b   1.000
_cell.length_c   1.000
_cell.angle_alpha   90.00
_cell.angle_beta   90.00
_cell.angle_gamma   90.00
#
_symmetry.space_group_name_H-M   'P 1'
#
loop_
_entity.id
_entity.type
_entity.pdbx_description
1 polymer ?
#
loop_
_entity_poly.entity_id
_entity_poly.type
_entity_poly.pdbx_seq_one_letter_code
_entity_poly.pdbx_strand_id
1 'polypeptide(L)'
;MLEPNVWREAATQVFFALGLGFGGVIAFSSYNKRDNNCHFDAVLVSFINFFTSVLATLVVFAVLGFKANIINEKCIVQNSQQIISLLNSGNLSQAIIPHHINLSSITAEDYNLIYDIIQKVKEDEFPLGLKPCQIEDELNKAVQGTGLAFIAFTEAMTHFPASPFWSVMFFLMLVNLGLGSMFGTIEGITTPIVDTFKVRKEILTVTCCLLAFCIGLIFVQRSGNYFVTMFDDYSATLPLLIVVILENIAMSYVYGIDKFMEDLKDMLGFSPNQFYYYTWKYISPIVLLSLLVASIIQMVLSPPSYSAWIEDKVTVSYKRGHIIKEPVNLEGDDTSLIHGKSPSEGPFPTFGKNIYRKQSGSPVVDTAPNGRYGIGYIMANMSDMPESDL
;
A
#
# COMPACT_ATOMS: atom_id res chain seq x y z
N MET A 1 -8.07 11.48 15.00
CA MET A 1 -9.54 11.69 14.88
C MET A 1 -9.93 13.13 14.52
N LEU A 2 -9.17 14.15 14.93
CA LEU A 2 -9.46 15.56 14.58
C LEU A 2 -9.05 15.93 13.15
N GLU A 3 -8.17 15.13 12.53
CA GLU A 3 -7.71 15.33 11.16
C GLU A 3 -8.81 14.97 10.14
N PRO A 4 -9.20 15.91 9.25
CA PRO A 4 -10.19 15.65 8.21
C PRO A 4 -9.81 14.52 7.25
N ASN A 5 -8.51 14.33 7.01
CA ASN A 5 -7.98 13.32 6.08
C ASN A 5 -8.38 11.90 6.51
N VAL A 6 -8.39 11.61 7.82
CA VAL A 6 -8.74 10.30 8.38
C VAL A 6 -10.19 9.94 8.06
N TRP A 7 -11.11 10.89 8.17
CA TRP A 7 -12.52 10.67 7.87
C TRP A 7 -12.78 10.49 6.37
N ARG A 8 -12.04 11.24 5.55
CA ARG A 8 -12.08 11.10 4.09
C ARG A 8 -11.63 9.71 3.66
N GLU A 9 -10.50 9.23 4.17
CA GLU A 9 -9.97 7.90 3.86
C GLU A 9 -10.90 6.79 4.36
N ALA A 10 -11.44 6.92 5.57
CA ALA A 10 -12.41 5.98 6.10
C ALA A 10 -13.68 5.88 5.24
N ALA A 11 -14.23 7.00 4.80
CA ALA A 11 -15.41 7.00 3.94
C ALA A 11 -15.12 6.45 2.54
N THR A 12 -13.98 6.83 1.97
CA THR A 12 -13.50 6.32 0.68
C THR A 12 -13.35 4.80 0.72
N GLN A 13 -12.76 4.27 1.79
CA GLN A 13 -12.62 2.84 2.01
C GLN A 13 -13.98 2.11 2.04
N VAL A 14 -15.03 2.72 2.62
CA VAL A 14 -16.37 2.14 2.62
C VAL A 14 -16.93 2.02 1.20
N PHE A 15 -16.74 3.03 0.35
CA PHE A 15 -17.21 2.98 -1.03
C PHE A 15 -16.51 1.89 -1.85
N PHE A 16 -15.18 1.79 -1.73
CA PHE A 16 -14.42 0.75 -2.41
C PHE A 16 -14.74 -0.65 -1.88
N ALA A 17 -14.87 -0.81 -0.56
CA ALA A 17 -15.17 -2.11 0.04
C ALA A 17 -16.54 -2.65 -0.36
N LEU A 18 -17.55 -1.77 -0.48
CA LEU A 18 -18.90 -2.16 -0.89
C LEU A 18 -19.13 -2.10 -2.41
N GLY A 19 -18.17 -1.59 -3.19
CA GLY A 19 -18.30 -1.46 -4.65
C GLY A 19 -19.41 -0.48 -5.08
N LEU A 20 -19.63 0.58 -4.30
CA LEU A 20 -20.67 1.59 -4.59
C LEU A 20 -20.22 2.53 -5.72
N GLY A 21 -21.15 2.95 -6.58
CA GLY A 21 -20.88 3.85 -7.71
C GLY A 21 -20.23 3.19 -8.95
N PHE A 22 -19.93 1.89 -8.90
CA PHE A 22 -19.39 1.13 -10.04
C PHE A 22 -20.48 0.52 -10.94
N GLY A 23 -21.76 0.58 -10.54
CA GLY A 23 -22.88 -0.03 -11.27
C GLY A 23 -23.01 -1.55 -11.14
N GLY A 24 -21.99 -2.26 -10.64
CA GLY A 24 -22.02 -3.72 -10.49
C GLY A 24 -23.13 -4.22 -9.56
N VAL A 25 -23.35 -3.54 -8.41
CA VAL A 25 -24.44 -3.89 -7.47
C VAL A 25 -25.82 -3.68 -8.10
N ILE A 26 -26.00 -2.61 -8.90
CA ILE A 26 -27.24 -2.33 -9.63
C ILE A 26 -27.49 -3.42 -10.68
N ALA A 27 -26.45 -3.79 -11.44
CA ALA A 27 -26.50 -4.85 -12.43
C ALA A 27 -26.90 -6.20 -11.81
N PHE A 28 -26.25 -6.63 -10.71
CA PHE A 28 -26.62 -7.87 -10.04
C PHE A 28 -28.03 -7.84 -9.45
N SER A 29 -28.44 -6.71 -8.86
CA SER A 29 -29.79 -6.56 -8.30
C SER A 29 -30.87 -6.61 -9.38
N SER A 30 -30.57 -6.20 -10.62
CA SER A 30 -31.53 -6.23 -11.73
C SER A 30 -31.95 -7.64 -12.15
N TYR A 31 -31.13 -8.66 -11.85
CA TYR A 31 -31.45 -10.06 -12.12
C TYR A 31 -32.30 -10.72 -11.04
N ASN A 32 -32.49 -10.06 -9.90
CA ASN A 32 -33.32 -10.59 -8.81
C ASN A 32 -34.82 -10.45 -9.13
N LYS A 33 -35.62 -11.29 -8.49
CA LYS A 33 -37.08 -11.16 -8.53
C LYS A 33 -37.52 -9.86 -7.85
N ARG A 34 -38.63 -9.29 -8.31
CA ARG A 34 -39.17 -8.02 -7.79
C ARG A 34 -39.58 -8.09 -6.32
N ASP A 35 -40.00 -9.26 -5.84
CA ASP A 35 -40.42 -9.53 -4.47
C ASP A 35 -39.28 -10.03 -3.56
N ASN A 36 -38.03 -10.01 -4.06
CA ASN A 36 -36.88 -10.39 -3.26
C ASN A 36 -36.60 -9.35 -2.16
N ASN A 37 -36.25 -9.82 -0.96
CA ASN A 37 -36.00 -8.95 0.19
C ASN A 37 -34.63 -8.27 0.09
N CYS A 38 -34.55 -7.22 -0.73
CA CYS A 38 -33.33 -6.44 -0.95
C CYS A 38 -32.84 -5.71 0.31
N HIS A 39 -33.73 -5.44 1.28
CA HIS A 39 -33.37 -4.83 2.56
C HIS A 39 -32.48 -5.77 3.39
N PHE A 40 -32.90 -7.03 3.53
CA PHE A 40 -32.11 -8.04 4.24
C PHE A 40 -30.77 -8.27 3.55
N ASP A 41 -30.75 -8.38 2.23
CA ASP A 41 -29.53 -8.60 1.45
C ASP A 41 -28.53 -7.44 1.66
N ALA A 42 -28.99 -6.19 1.60
CA ALA A 42 -28.14 -5.02 1.80
C ALA A 42 -27.53 -4.96 3.22
N VAL A 43 -28.32 -5.29 4.25
CA VAL A 43 -27.84 -5.33 5.64
C VAL A 43 -26.85 -6.48 5.83
N LEU A 44 -27.15 -7.66 5.29
CA LEU A 44 -26.30 -8.84 5.39
C LEU A 44 -24.95 -8.61 4.70
N VAL A 45 -24.93 -8.09 3.47
CA VAL A 45 -23.70 -7.78 2.74
C VAL A 45 -22.86 -6.76 3.50
N SER A 46 -23.47 -5.70 4.02
CA SER A 46 -22.77 -4.69 4.81
C SER A 46 -22.15 -5.27 6.08
N PHE A 47 -22.89 -6.14 6.77
CA PHE A 47 -22.44 -6.81 8.00
C PHE A 47 -21.30 -7.80 7.74
N ILE A 48 -21.42 -8.65 6.70
CA ILE A 48 -20.36 -9.57 6.30
C ILE A 48 -19.11 -8.80 5.90
N ASN A 49 -19.24 -7.74 5.10
CA ASN A 49 -18.11 -6.92 4.68
C ASN A 49 -17.37 -6.32 5.90
N PHE A 50 -18.11 -5.80 6.88
CA PHE A 50 -17.52 -5.30 8.12
C PHE A 50 -16.76 -6.39 8.89
N PHE A 51 -17.39 -7.54 9.12
CA PHE A 51 -16.77 -8.63 9.88
C PHE A 51 -15.54 -9.21 9.16
N THR A 52 -15.62 -9.41 7.85
CA THR A 52 -14.49 -9.85 7.02
C THR A 52 -13.35 -8.84 7.07
N SER A 53 -13.64 -7.53 7.04
CA SER A 53 -12.63 -6.48 7.16
C SER A 53 -11.93 -6.52 8.52
N VAL A 54 -12.68 -6.72 9.61
CA VAL A 54 -12.11 -6.86 10.97
C VAL A 54 -11.23 -8.11 11.07
N LEU A 55 -11.70 -9.25 10.58
CA LEU A 55 -10.93 -10.50 10.58
C LEU A 55 -9.65 -10.39 9.74
N ALA A 56 -9.75 -9.84 8.53
CA ALA A 56 -8.60 -9.63 7.66
C ALA A 56 -7.56 -8.71 8.34
N THR A 57 -8.03 -7.63 8.98
CA THR A 57 -7.16 -6.71 9.73
C THR A 57 -6.44 -7.42 10.87
N LEU A 58 -7.15 -8.24 11.65
CA LEU A 58 -6.53 -9.04 12.73
C LEU A 58 -5.44 -9.96 12.20
N VAL A 59 -5.73 -10.70 11.12
CA VAL A 59 -4.74 -11.60 10.49
C VAL A 59 -3.53 -10.83 9.97
N VAL A 60 -3.74 -9.68 9.33
CA VAL A 60 -2.66 -8.82 8.83
C VAL A 60 -1.75 -8.34 9.96
N PHE A 61 -2.33 -7.77 11.02
CA PHE A 61 -1.53 -7.29 12.14
C PHE A 61 -0.85 -8.41 12.93
N ALA A 62 -1.44 -9.61 13.00
CA ALA A 62 -0.78 -10.76 13.62
C ALA A 62 0.48 -11.19 12.85
N VAL A 63 0.42 -11.23 11.52
CA VAL A 63 1.59 -11.56 10.68
C VAL A 63 2.65 -10.46 10.74
N LEU A 64 2.25 -9.19 10.72
CA LEU A 64 3.17 -8.07 10.89
C LEU A 64 3.84 -8.07 12.26
N GLY A 65 3.09 -8.33 13.33
CA GLY A 65 3.63 -8.45 14.69
C GLY A 65 4.62 -9.60 14.82
N PHE A 66 4.31 -10.77 14.22
CA PHE A 66 5.24 -11.89 14.14
C PHE A 66 6.54 -11.52 13.42
N LYS A 67 6.44 -10.86 12.26
CA LYS A 67 7.59 -10.36 11.51
C LYS A 67 8.43 -9.39 12.34
N ALA A 68 7.79 -8.41 12.97
CA ALA A 68 8.47 -7.40 13.79
C ALA A 68 9.21 -8.05 14.97
N ASN A 69 8.61 -9.05 15.62
CA ASN A 69 9.25 -9.77 16.71
C ASN A 69 10.50 -10.54 16.25
N ILE A 70 10.44 -11.23 15.11
CA ILE A 70 11.61 -11.94 14.55
C ILE A 70 12.73 -10.98 14.17
N ILE A 71 12.41 -9.85 13.54
CA ILE A 71 13.40 -8.84 13.17
C ILE A 71 14.05 -8.25 14.43
N ASN A 72 13.24 -7.97 15.45
CA ASN A 72 13.72 -7.46 16.72
C ASN A 72 14.68 -8.42 17.43
N GLU A 73 14.35 -9.72 17.47
CA GLU A 73 15.21 -10.75 18.06
C GLU A 73 16.55 -10.82 17.32
N LYS A 74 16.54 -10.79 15.97
CA LYS A 74 17.78 -10.74 15.17
C LYS A 74 18.60 -9.48 15.44
N CYS A 75 17.96 -8.33 15.61
CA CYS A 75 18.62 -7.07 15.96
C CYS A 75 19.34 -7.18 17.31
N ILE A 76 18.68 -7.74 18.33
CA ILE A 76 19.24 -7.94 19.66
C ILE A 76 20.45 -8.88 19.61
N VAL A 77 20.36 -9.99 18.88
CA VAL A 77 21.48 -10.95 18.72
C VAL A 77 22.66 -10.33 17.98
N GLN A 78 22.43 -9.49 16.96
CA GLN A 78 23.52 -8.79 16.27
C GLN A 78 24.19 -7.74 17.16
N ASN A 79 23.40 -6.94 17.87
CA ASN A 79 23.93 -5.89 18.73
C ASN A 79 24.63 -6.48 19.96
N SER A 80 24.19 -7.62 20.49
CA SER A 80 24.91 -8.31 21.57
C SER A 80 26.29 -8.79 21.14
N GLN A 81 26.42 -9.32 19.91
CA GLN A 81 27.72 -9.68 19.34
C GLN A 81 28.63 -8.46 19.19
N GLN A 82 28.08 -7.31 18.79
CA GLN A 82 28.83 -6.05 18.73
C GLN A 82 29.24 -5.55 20.12
N ILE A 83 28.38 -5.67 21.12
CA ILE A 83 28.73 -5.31 22.51
C ILE A 83 29.88 -6.20 23.00
N ILE A 84 29.86 -7.50 22.72
CA ILE A 84 30.96 -8.43 23.05
C ILE A 84 32.26 -8.01 22.35
N SER A 85 32.22 -7.60 21.08
CA SER A 85 33.43 -7.13 20.38
C SER A 85 33.96 -5.79 20.92
N LEU A 86 33.07 -4.89 21.37
CA LEU A 86 33.42 -3.64 22.03
C LEU A 86 34.01 -3.84 23.43
N LEU A 87 33.55 -4.85 24.16
CA LEU A 87 34.16 -5.29 25.43
C LEU A 87 35.56 -5.86 25.21
N ASN A 88 35.72 -6.72 24.21
CA ASN A 88 37.01 -7.34 23.90
C ASN A 88 38.06 -6.35 23.37
N SER A 89 37.63 -5.28 22.69
CA SER A 89 38.52 -4.21 22.22
C SER A 89 38.89 -3.18 23.30
N GLY A 90 38.32 -3.29 24.52
CA GLY A 90 38.60 -2.40 25.64
C GLY A 90 37.90 -1.04 25.58
N ASN A 91 37.05 -0.80 24.57
CA ASN A 91 36.27 0.43 24.43
C ASN A 91 35.08 0.51 25.39
N LEU A 92 34.64 -0.65 25.92
CA LEU A 92 33.58 -0.77 26.91
C LEU A 92 34.09 -1.57 28.12
N SER A 93 33.78 -1.11 29.34
CA SER A 93 34.21 -1.80 30.56
C SER A 93 33.12 -2.77 31.03
N GLN A 94 33.47 -4.01 31.36
CA GLN A 94 32.53 -5.05 31.83
C GLN A 94 31.70 -4.62 33.06
N ALA A 95 32.20 -3.66 33.84
CA ALA A 95 31.51 -3.11 35.01
C ALA A 95 30.22 -2.33 34.68
N ILE A 96 30.01 -1.95 33.42
CA ILE A 96 28.82 -1.23 32.96
C ILE A 96 27.63 -2.20 32.79
N ILE A 97 27.89 -3.49 32.61
CA ILE A 97 26.83 -4.50 32.40
C ILE A 97 26.40 -5.07 33.76
N PRO A 98 25.10 -5.03 34.09
CA PRO A 98 24.59 -5.63 35.32
C PRO A 98 24.92 -7.12 35.43
N HIS A 99 25.41 -7.56 36.59
CA HIS A 99 25.85 -8.94 36.84
C HIS A 99 24.75 -10.01 36.70
N HIS A 100 23.47 -9.63 36.63
CA HIS A 100 22.35 -10.56 36.47
C HIS A 100 22.10 -10.92 35.00
N ILE A 101 22.75 -10.27 34.03
CA ILE A 101 22.49 -10.47 32.60
C ILE A 101 23.56 -11.39 32.02
N ASN A 102 23.13 -12.56 31.53
CA ASN A 102 23.99 -13.46 30.77
C ASN A 102 24.00 -13.06 29.29
N LEU A 103 25.16 -12.67 28.76
CA LEU A 103 25.30 -12.24 27.36
C LEU A 103 25.00 -13.35 26.32
N SER A 104 24.91 -14.61 26.76
CA SER A 104 24.57 -15.76 25.89
C SER A 104 23.09 -15.87 25.56
N SER A 105 22.20 -15.28 26.36
CA SER A 105 20.75 -15.33 26.17
C SER A 105 20.13 -14.02 26.69
N ILE A 106 20.25 -12.97 25.90
CA ILE A 106 19.75 -11.64 26.24
C ILE A 106 18.28 -11.55 25.84
N THR A 107 17.41 -11.19 26.79
CA THR A 107 16.01 -10.89 26.49
C THR A 107 15.87 -9.45 25.97
N ALA A 108 14.73 -9.14 25.34
CA ALA A 108 14.48 -7.79 24.81
C ALA A 108 14.50 -6.71 25.91
N GLU A 109 14.02 -7.04 27.11
CA GLU A 109 14.03 -6.14 28.27
C GLU A 109 15.46 -5.88 28.76
N ASP A 110 16.27 -6.94 28.87
CA ASP A 110 17.68 -6.85 29.26
C ASP A 110 18.49 -6.00 28.27
N TYR A 111 18.24 -6.18 26.96
CA TYR A 111 18.89 -5.40 25.91
C TYR A 111 18.56 -3.91 26.04
N ASN A 112 17.28 -3.56 26.23
CA ASN A 112 16.86 -2.17 26.34
C ASN A 112 17.47 -1.49 27.57
N LEU A 113 17.60 -2.22 28.69
CA LEU A 113 18.29 -1.72 29.88
C LEU A 113 19.78 -1.46 29.61
N ILE A 114 20.48 -2.42 28.98
CA ILE A 114 21.89 -2.26 28.60
C ILE A 114 22.07 -1.09 27.65
N TYR A 115 21.19 -0.96 26.65
CA TYR A 115 21.23 0.11 25.67
C TYR A 115 21.07 1.49 26.33
N ASP A 116 20.10 1.66 27.23
CA ASP A 116 19.87 2.93 27.96
C ASP A 116 21.06 3.27 28.88
N ILE A 117 21.65 2.28 29.54
CA ILE A 117 22.86 2.48 30.36
C ILE A 117 24.05 2.91 29.47
N ILE A 118 24.29 2.22 28.36
CA ILE A 118 25.39 2.58 27.44
C ILE A 118 25.17 3.98 26.87
N GLN A 119 23.94 4.32 26.50
CA GLN A 119 23.59 5.65 25.99
C GLN A 119 23.88 6.74 27.02
N LYS A 120 23.56 6.52 28.30
CA LYS A 120 23.81 7.48 29.39
C LYS A 120 25.28 7.59 29.79
N VAL A 121 26.03 6.49 29.71
CA VAL A 121 27.45 6.46 30.14
C VAL A 121 28.39 6.94 29.04
N LYS A 122 28.06 6.68 27.78
CA LYS A 122 28.85 7.03 26.59
C LYS A 122 28.12 8.05 25.71
N GLU A 123 27.53 9.06 26.32
CA GLU A 123 26.73 10.11 25.66
C GLU A 123 27.50 10.77 24.50
N ASP A 124 28.79 11.04 24.67
CA ASP A 124 29.65 11.72 23.69
C ASP A 124 30.08 10.85 22.48
N GLU A 125 30.06 9.52 22.59
CA GLU A 125 30.50 8.59 21.53
C GLU A 125 29.33 7.82 20.88
N PHE A 126 28.09 8.15 21.26
CA PHE A 126 26.89 7.48 20.76
C PHE A 126 26.44 8.03 19.40
N PRO A 127 25.97 7.17 18.45
CA PRO A 127 25.82 5.72 18.54
C PRO A 127 27.10 4.96 18.16
N LEU A 128 27.53 4.01 19.00
CA LEU A 128 28.62 3.06 18.73
C LEU A 128 28.24 1.99 17.68
N GLY A 129 27.41 2.35 16.69
CA GLY A 129 26.82 1.42 15.72
C GLY A 129 25.65 0.58 16.25
N LEU A 130 25.30 0.73 17.55
CA LEU A 130 24.16 0.06 18.18
C LEU A 130 22.84 0.72 17.76
N LYS A 131 21.81 -0.11 17.57
CA LYS A 131 20.46 0.36 17.21
C LYS A 131 19.49 0.19 18.38
N PRO A 132 18.50 1.09 18.54
CA PRO A 132 17.38 0.83 19.42
C PRO A 132 16.54 -0.29 18.76
N CYS A 133 16.69 -1.53 19.26
CA CYS A 133 15.92 -2.67 18.77
C CYS A 133 14.52 -2.60 19.39
N GLN A 134 13.66 -1.75 18.83
CA GLN A 134 12.28 -1.56 19.27
C GLN A 134 11.29 -2.11 18.23
N ILE A 135 10.25 -2.78 18.71
CA ILE A 135 9.24 -3.43 17.86
C ILE A 135 8.37 -2.37 17.19
N GLU A 136 8.11 -1.26 17.88
CA GLU A 136 7.31 -0.13 17.41
C GLU A 136 7.91 0.47 16.14
N ASP A 137 9.23 0.60 16.07
CA ASP A 137 9.92 1.14 14.90
C ASP A 137 9.78 0.22 13.68
N GLU A 138 9.79 -1.09 13.88
CA GLU A 138 9.59 -2.06 12.81
C GLU A 138 8.13 -2.08 12.35
N LEU A 139 7.17 -1.91 13.25
CA LEU A 139 5.75 -1.83 12.90
C LEU A 139 5.41 -0.50 12.19
N ASN A 140 6.04 0.61 12.59
CA ASN A 140 5.86 1.92 11.96
C ASN A 140 6.51 2.01 10.57
N LYS A 141 7.48 1.15 10.26
CA LYS A 141 8.08 0.98 8.92
C LYS A 141 7.22 0.13 7.99
N ALA A 142 6.05 -0.37 8.44
CA ALA A 142 5.20 -1.21 7.62
C ALA A 142 4.84 -0.52 6.28
N VAL A 143 5.05 -1.25 5.19
CA VAL A 143 4.82 -0.76 3.84
C VAL A 143 3.32 -0.71 3.56
N GLN A 144 2.83 0.41 3.02
CA GLN A 144 1.43 0.55 2.59
C GLN A 144 1.24 0.06 1.14
N GLY A 145 -0.01 -0.23 0.77
CA GLY A 145 -0.39 -0.64 -0.59
C GLY A 145 0.16 -2.02 -0.99
N THR A 146 0.63 -2.14 -2.23
CA THR A 146 1.09 -3.42 -2.81
C THR A 146 2.30 -4.01 -2.08
N GLY A 147 3.16 -3.17 -1.51
CA GLY A 147 4.35 -3.61 -0.78
C GLY A 147 4.00 -4.38 0.52
N LEU A 148 2.83 -4.14 1.11
CA LEU A 148 2.37 -4.92 2.26
C LEU A 148 2.31 -6.41 1.93
N ALA A 149 1.57 -6.75 0.87
CA ALA A 149 1.35 -8.14 0.45
C ALA A 149 2.59 -8.79 -0.18
N PHE A 150 3.33 -8.05 -1.02
CA PHE A 150 4.42 -8.64 -1.81
C PHE A 150 5.80 -8.56 -1.16
N ILE A 151 5.99 -7.70 -0.15
CA ILE A 151 7.27 -7.56 0.57
C ILE A 151 7.11 -8.04 2.01
N ALA A 152 6.24 -7.39 2.79
CA ALA A 152 6.18 -7.65 4.23
C ALA A 152 5.64 -9.06 4.53
N PHE A 153 4.55 -9.45 3.87
CA PHE A 153 3.95 -10.78 4.05
C PHE A 153 4.83 -11.90 3.51
N THR A 154 5.37 -11.76 2.30
CA THR A 154 6.24 -12.79 1.71
C THR A 154 7.49 -13.02 2.54
N GLU A 155 8.10 -11.95 3.06
CA GLU A 155 9.23 -12.03 3.99
C GLU A 155 8.84 -12.78 5.26
N ALA A 156 7.71 -12.44 5.90
CA ALA A 156 7.23 -13.11 7.09
C ALA A 156 7.00 -14.62 6.86
N MET A 157 6.45 -14.99 5.70
CA MET A 157 6.14 -16.37 5.34
C MET A 157 7.37 -17.25 5.15
N THR A 158 8.54 -16.68 4.83
CA THR A 158 9.80 -17.44 4.78
C THR A 158 10.19 -18.01 6.15
N HIS A 159 9.68 -17.42 7.23
CA HIS A 159 9.92 -17.86 8.60
C HIS A 159 8.89 -18.88 9.11
N PHE A 160 7.85 -19.18 8.34
CA PHE A 160 6.89 -20.22 8.71
C PHE A 160 7.41 -21.62 8.38
N PRO A 161 7.12 -22.63 9.24
CA PRO A 161 7.32 -24.02 8.86
C PRO A 161 6.44 -24.36 7.65
N ALA A 162 6.97 -25.14 6.71
CA ALA A 162 6.31 -25.41 5.43
C ALA A 162 5.96 -24.14 4.63
N SER A 163 6.89 -23.18 4.54
CA SER A 163 6.71 -21.90 3.83
C SER A 163 6.13 -22.01 2.40
N PRO A 164 6.40 -23.04 1.57
CA PRO A 164 5.79 -23.13 0.24
C PRO A 164 4.27 -23.33 0.30
N PHE A 165 3.77 -24.11 1.25
CA PHE A 165 2.33 -24.38 1.40
C PHE A 165 1.55 -23.08 1.70
N TRP A 166 2.04 -22.31 2.67
CA TRP A 166 1.43 -21.04 3.05
C TRP A 166 1.49 -20.03 1.90
N SER A 167 2.59 -20.02 1.14
CA SER A 167 2.77 -19.15 -0.04
C SER A 167 1.71 -19.41 -1.10
N VAL A 168 1.44 -20.67 -1.43
CA VAL A 168 0.38 -21.02 -2.40
C VAL A 168 -0.99 -20.58 -1.89
N MET A 169 -1.33 -20.84 -0.63
CA MET A 169 -2.62 -20.46 -0.06
C MET A 169 -2.83 -18.94 -0.05
N PHE A 170 -1.80 -18.18 0.32
CA PHE A 170 -1.86 -16.71 0.36
C PHE A 170 -2.05 -16.10 -1.04
N PHE A 171 -1.25 -16.52 -2.03
CA PHE A 171 -1.40 -15.99 -3.39
C PHE A 171 -2.68 -16.46 -4.06
N LEU A 172 -3.12 -17.70 -3.81
CA LEU A 172 -4.42 -18.19 -4.29
C LEU A 172 -5.57 -17.36 -3.70
N MET A 173 -5.50 -17.02 -2.42
CA MET A 173 -6.46 -16.12 -1.78
C MET A 173 -6.47 -14.75 -2.46
N LEU A 174 -5.31 -14.12 -2.70
CA LEU A 174 -5.24 -12.82 -3.38
C LEU A 174 -5.82 -12.87 -4.80
N VAL A 175 -5.56 -13.94 -5.55
CA VAL A 175 -6.14 -14.14 -6.89
C VAL A 175 -7.66 -14.29 -6.81
N ASN A 176 -8.19 -15.07 -5.87
CA ASN A 176 -9.63 -15.24 -5.70
C ASN A 176 -10.34 -13.94 -5.30
N LEU A 177 -9.72 -13.14 -4.41
CA LEU A 177 -10.23 -11.82 -4.04
C LEU A 177 -10.28 -10.88 -5.26
N GLY A 178 -9.19 -10.84 -6.04
CA GLY A 178 -9.15 -10.04 -7.27
C GLY A 178 -10.19 -10.48 -8.31
N LEU A 179 -10.31 -11.79 -8.56
CA LEU A 179 -11.28 -12.33 -9.51
C LEU A 179 -12.73 -12.01 -9.13
N GLY A 180 -13.08 -12.13 -7.84
CA GLY A 180 -14.42 -11.81 -7.34
C GLY A 180 -14.85 -10.37 -7.66
N SER A 181 -13.98 -9.40 -7.38
CA SER A 181 -14.24 -7.99 -7.69
C SER A 181 -14.35 -7.74 -9.20
N MET A 182 -13.48 -8.36 -9.99
CA MET A 182 -13.46 -8.16 -11.45
C MET A 182 -14.74 -8.65 -12.14
N PHE A 183 -15.38 -9.71 -11.64
CA PHE A 183 -16.68 -10.13 -12.16
C PHE A 183 -17.76 -9.05 -11.98
N GLY A 184 -17.79 -8.38 -10.82
CA GLY A 184 -18.71 -7.27 -10.58
C GLY A 184 -18.45 -6.07 -11.48
N THR A 185 -17.18 -5.71 -11.70
CA THR A 185 -16.80 -4.59 -12.57
C THR A 185 -17.17 -4.86 -14.03
N ILE A 186 -16.91 -6.07 -14.54
CA ILE A 186 -17.27 -6.44 -15.92
C ILE A 186 -18.79 -6.44 -16.10
N GLU A 187 -19.58 -6.92 -15.13
CA GLU A 187 -21.03 -6.86 -15.24
C GLU A 187 -21.58 -5.44 -15.17
N GLY A 188 -20.99 -4.57 -14.35
CA GLY A 188 -21.33 -3.15 -14.30
C GLY A 188 -21.13 -2.43 -15.64
N ILE A 189 -20.15 -2.86 -16.45
CA ILE A 189 -19.91 -2.32 -17.80
C ILE A 189 -20.80 -3.01 -18.84
N THR A 190 -20.90 -4.34 -18.79
CA THR A 190 -21.54 -5.14 -19.85
C THR A 190 -23.05 -4.96 -19.84
N THR A 191 -23.69 -4.97 -18.67
CA THR A 191 -25.15 -4.87 -18.52
C THR A 191 -25.75 -3.64 -19.20
N PRO A 192 -25.32 -2.39 -18.90
CA PRO A 192 -25.92 -1.21 -19.50
C PRO A 192 -25.71 -1.14 -21.04
N ILE A 193 -24.60 -1.66 -21.54
CA ILE A 193 -24.32 -1.68 -22.99
C ILE A 193 -25.22 -2.70 -23.70
N VAL A 194 -25.43 -3.88 -23.11
CA VAL A 194 -26.34 -4.90 -23.65
C VAL A 194 -27.77 -4.37 -23.65
N ASP A 195 -28.21 -3.73 -22.56
CA ASP A 195 -29.57 -3.20 -22.45
C ASP A 195 -29.84 -2.06 -23.46
N THR A 196 -28.84 -1.22 -23.71
CA THR A 196 -28.96 -0.08 -24.64
C THR A 196 -28.87 -0.49 -26.11
N PHE A 197 -27.87 -1.30 -26.47
CA PHE A 197 -27.54 -1.60 -27.86
C PHE A 197 -28.01 -3.00 -28.32
N LYS A 198 -28.56 -3.83 -27.42
CA LYS A 198 -29.06 -5.20 -27.70
C LYS A 198 -28.06 -6.07 -28.46
N VAL A 199 -26.77 -5.91 -28.15
CA VAL A 199 -25.67 -6.69 -28.73
C VAL A 199 -25.56 -8.06 -28.06
N ARG A 200 -24.94 -9.03 -28.75
CA ARG A 200 -24.64 -10.35 -28.16
C ARG A 200 -23.65 -10.20 -27.01
N LYS A 201 -24.05 -10.64 -25.81
CA LYS A 201 -23.28 -10.49 -24.57
C LYS A 201 -21.87 -11.08 -24.70
N GLU A 202 -21.74 -12.25 -25.33
CA GLU A 202 -20.48 -12.97 -25.47
C GLU A 202 -19.44 -12.17 -26.27
N ILE A 203 -19.87 -11.55 -27.39
CA ILE A 203 -18.98 -10.77 -28.24
C ILE A 203 -18.55 -9.48 -27.54
N LEU A 204 -19.50 -8.83 -26.84
CA LEU A 204 -19.20 -7.64 -26.08
C LEU A 204 -18.18 -7.94 -24.96
N THR A 205 -18.39 -8.99 -24.18
CA THR A 205 -17.47 -9.38 -23.10
C THR A 205 -16.08 -9.68 -23.63
N VAL A 206 -15.94 -10.47 -24.72
CA VAL A 206 -14.63 -10.75 -25.33
C VAL A 206 -13.96 -9.45 -25.80
N THR A 207 -14.72 -8.54 -26.40
CA THR A 207 -14.21 -7.24 -26.87
C THR A 207 -13.73 -6.37 -25.70
N CYS A 208 -14.50 -6.28 -24.62
CA CYS A 208 -14.13 -5.56 -23.40
C CYS A 208 -12.86 -6.16 -22.77
N CYS A 209 -12.75 -7.48 -22.68
CA CYS A 209 -11.56 -8.15 -22.15
C CYS A 209 -10.31 -7.89 -23.01
N LEU A 210 -10.43 -7.96 -24.34
CA LEU A 210 -9.32 -7.65 -25.25
C LEU A 210 -8.88 -6.19 -25.16
N LEU A 211 -9.84 -5.26 -25.06
CA LEU A 211 -9.55 -3.83 -24.88
C LEU A 211 -8.86 -3.57 -23.52
N ALA A 212 -9.37 -4.17 -22.44
CA ALA A 212 -8.75 -4.08 -21.11
C ALA A 212 -7.34 -4.69 -21.09
N PHE A 213 -7.11 -5.80 -21.78
CA PHE A 213 -5.78 -6.40 -21.93
C PHE A 213 -4.82 -5.46 -22.64
N CYS A 214 -5.23 -4.87 -23.78
CA CYS A 214 -4.40 -3.93 -24.53
C CYS A 214 -4.03 -2.68 -23.72
N ILE A 215 -5.00 -2.11 -22.98
CA ILE A 215 -4.74 -0.97 -22.08
C ILE A 215 -3.84 -1.40 -20.92
N GLY A 216 -4.07 -2.59 -20.37
CA GLY A 216 -3.31 -3.15 -19.24
C GLY A 216 -1.83 -3.35 -19.52
N LEU A 217 -1.41 -3.45 -20.79
CA LEU A 217 0.00 -3.56 -21.18
C LEU A 217 0.84 -2.35 -20.71
N ILE A 218 0.24 -1.18 -20.47
CA ILE A 218 0.95 -0.02 -19.92
C ILE A 218 1.49 -0.31 -18.51
N PHE A 219 0.77 -1.11 -17.72
CA PHE A 219 1.11 -1.42 -16.33
C PHE A 219 2.18 -2.51 -16.19
N VAL A 220 2.48 -3.26 -17.27
CA VAL A 220 3.50 -4.33 -17.27
C VAL A 220 4.90 -3.78 -17.64
N GLN A 221 5.00 -2.49 -17.94
CA GLN A 221 6.29 -1.85 -18.26
C GLN A 221 7.20 -1.72 -17.02
N ARG A 222 8.48 -1.41 -17.22
CA ARG A 222 9.46 -1.21 -16.13
C ARG A 222 9.04 -0.09 -15.15
N SER A 223 8.37 0.94 -15.66
CA SER A 223 7.77 2.03 -14.87
C SER A 223 6.29 1.77 -14.52
N GLY A 224 5.80 0.55 -14.79
CA GLY A 224 4.38 0.19 -14.66
C GLY A 224 3.84 0.38 -13.26
N ASN A 225 4.62 0.06 -12.22
CA ASN A 225 4.21 0.28 -10.83
C ASN A 225 3.90 1.76 -10.54
N TYR A 226 4.67 2.70 -11.10
CA TYR A 226 4.39 4.13 -10.93
C TYR A 226 3.06 4.53 -11.56
N PHE A 227 2.74 3.98 -12.73
CA PHE A 227 1.45 4.19 -13.36
C PHE A 227 0.32 3.61 -12.49
N VAL A 228 0.46 2.38 -11.99
CA VAL A 228 -0.54 1.77 -11.11
C VAL A 228 -0.83 2.66 -9.90
N THR A 229 0.21 3.08 -9.16
CA THR A 229 0.06 3.96 -7.99
C THR A 229 -0.60 5.29 -8.36
N MET A 230 -0.18 5.94 -9.45
CA MET A 230 -0.76 7.22 -9.87
C MET A 230 -2.23 7.09 -10.29
N PHE A 231 -2.60 6.02 -11.00
CA PHE A 231 -4.01 5.80 -11.36
C PHE A 231 -4.86 5.47 -10.13
N ASP A 232 -4.35 4.69 -9.19
CA ASP A 232 -5.07 4.33 -7.95
C ASP A 232 -5.33 5.57 -7.09
N ASP A 233 -4.29 6.38 -6.83
CA ASP A 233 -4.37 7.55 -5.96
C ASP A 233 -5.28 8.65 -6.52
N TYR A 234 -5.24 8.90 -7.84
CA TYR A 234 -5.92 10.06 -8.44
C TYR A 234 -7.15 9.72 -9.29
N SER A 235 -7.18 8.56 -9.96
CA SER A 235 -8.24 8.27 -10.94
C SER A 235 -9.45 7.57 -10.34
N ALA A 236 -9.31 6.85 -9.22
CA ALA A 236 -10.39 6.03 -8.69
C ALA A 236 -11.32 6.83 -7.75
N THR A 237 -10.75 7.58 -6.81
CA THR A 237 -11.49 8.17 -5.68
C THR A 237 -12.42 9.31 -6.08
N LEU A 238 -11.92 10.32 -6.80
CA LEU A 238 -12.71 11.52 -7.12
C LEU A 238 -13.92 11.23 -8.05
N PRO A 239 -13.76 10.49 -9.17
CA PRO A 239 -14.90 10.17 -10.02
C PRO A 239 -15.97 9.35 -9.29
N LEU A 240 -15.55 8.41 -8.45
CA LEU A 240 -16.48 7.58 -7.69
C LEU A 240 -17.34 8.43 -6.75
N LEU A 241 -16.73 9.35 -5.99
CA LEU A 241 -17.47 10.23 -5.09
C LEU A 241 -18.49 11.08 -5.85
N ILE A 242 -18.11 11.62 -7.02
CA ILE A 242 -19.00 12.42 -7.85
C ILE A 242 -20.18 11.58 -8.34
N VAL A 243 -19.94 10.37 -8.84
CA VAL A 243 -21.00 9.47 -9.33
C VAL A 243 -21.97 9.12 -8.20
N VAL A 244 -21.49 8.74 -7.03
CA VAL A 244 -22.34 8.39 -5.88
C VAL A 244 -23.18 9.58 -5.40
N ILE A 245 -22.64 10.81 -5.43
CA ILE A 245 -23.41 12.03 -5.13
C ILE A 245 -24.52 12.23 -6.14
N LEU A 246 -24.23 12.10 -7.44
CA LEU A 246 -25.21 12.27 -8.50
C LEU A 246 -26.31 11.21 -8.42
N GLU A 247 -25.97 9.95 -8.16
CA GLU A 247 -26.94 8.87 -7.93
C GLU A 247 -27.84 9.15 -6.73
N ASN A 248 -27.25 9.62 -5.62
CA ASN A 248 -28.00 9.94 -4.42
C ASN A 248 -28.97 11.12 -4.63
N ILE A 249 -28.52 12.19 -5.29
CA ILE A 249 -29.36 13.35 -5.63
C ILE A 249 -30.46 12.96 -6.63
N ALA A 250 -30.13 12.15 -7.63
CA ALA A 250 -31.09 11.67 -8.62
C ALA A 250 -32.22 10.85 -7.96
N MET A 251 -31.90 9.96 -7.01
CA MET A 251 -32.91 9.18 -6.29
C MET A 251 -33.71 10.06 -5.31
N SER A 252 -33.05 10.85 -4.47
CA SER A 252 -33.71 11.56 -3.38
C SER A 252 -34.54 12.77 -3.83
N TYR A 253 -34.04 13.56 -4.80
CA TYR A 253 -34.66 14.82 -5.24
C TYR A 253 -35.32 14.76 -6.62
N VAL A 254 -34.73 14.06 -7.61
CA VAL A 254 -35.28 14.03 -8.98
C VAL A 254 -36.39 12.98 -9.11
N TYR A 255 -36.14 11.74 -8.67
CA TYR A 255 -37.16 10.69 -8.63
C TYR A 255 -38.19 10.94 -7.51
N GLY A 256 -37.71 11.49 -6.39
CA GLY A 256 -38.52 11.81 -5.22
C GLY A 256 -38.53 10.67 -4.22
N ILE A 257 -38.01 10.94 -3.03
CA ILE A 257 -37.92 9.97 -1.93
C ILE A 257 -39.27 9.38 -1.50
N ASP A 258 -40.36 10.15 -1.58
CA ASP A 258 -41.68 9.69 -1.17
C ASP A 258 -42.17 8.56 -2.10
N LYS A 259 -41.96 8.72 -3.41
CA LYS A 259 -42.25 7.70 -4.42
C LYS A 259 -41.35 6.47 -4.28
N PHE A 260 -40.06 6.69 -4.04
CA PHE A 260 -39.12 5.59 -3.81
C PHE A 260 -39.50 4.72 -2.59
N MET A 261 -39.97 5.34 -1.51
CA MET A 261 -40.43 4.61 -0.34
C MET A 261 -41.72 3.82 -0.59
N GLU A 262 -42.61 4.33 -1.46
CA GLU A 262 -43.80 3.61 -1.91
C GLU A 262 -43.42 2.39 -2.76
N ASP A 263 -42.52 2.56 -3.74
CA ASP A 263 -42.02 1.45 -4.55
C ASP A 263 -41.32 0.37 -3.71
N LEU A 264 -40.53 0.78 -2.70
CA LEU A 264 -39.91 -0.16 -1.76
C LEU A 264 -40.94 -0.91 -0.92
N LYS A 265 -42.00 -0.23 -0.47
CA LYS A 265 -43.09 -0.85 0.27
C LYS A 265 -43.84 -1.87 -0.60
N ASP A 266 -44.03 -1.56 -1.88
CA ASP A 266 -44.66 -2.45 -2.86
C ASP A 266 -43.79 -3.67 -3.17
N MET A 267 -42.46 -3.53 -3.19
CA MET A 267 -41.53 -4.65 -3.40
C MET A 267 -41.36 -5.53 -2.17
N LEU A 268 -41.23 -4.94 -0.98
CA LEU A 268 -40.92 -5.65 0.27
C LEU A 268 -42.16 -6.16 1.00
N GLY A 269 -43.35 -5.60 0.71
CA GLY A 269 -44.60 -5.90 1.42
C GLY A 269 -44.68 -5.29 2.83
N PHE A 270 -43.61 -4.65 3.32
CA PHE A 270 -43.58 -3.91 4.58
C PHE A 270 -43.04 -2.49 4.36
N SER A 271 -43.48 -1.54 5.18
CA SER A 271 -42.98 -0.17 5.11
C SER A 271 -41.59 -0.07 5.75
N PRO A 272 -40.55 0.41 5.04
CA PRO A 272 -39.24 0.64 5.63
C PRO A 272 -39.30 1.71 6.73
N ASN A 273 -38.39 1.62 7.70
CA ASN A 273 -38.34 2.54 8.82
C ASN A 273 -38.07 3.99 8.36
N GLN A 274 -38.67 4.98 9.04
CA GLN A 274 -38.49 6.41 8.76
C GLN A 274 -37.03 6.87 8.88
N PHE A 275 -36.17 6.13 9.58
CA PHE A 275 -34.74 6.38 9.60
C PHE A 275 -34.13 6.44 8.19
N TYR A 276 -34.53 5.55 7.27
CA TYR A 276 -34.04 5.55 5.89
C TYR A 276 -34.45 6.82 5.13
N TYR A 277 -35.64 7.35 5.43
CA TYR A 277 -36.14 8.58 4.82
C TYR A 277 -35.21 9.76 5.08
N TYR A 278 -34.90 10.03 6.35
CA TYR A 278 -34.02 11.14 6.72
C TYR A 278 -32.58 10.90 6.29
N THR A 279 -32.13 9.64 6.33
CA THR A 279 -30.76 9.27 5.96
C THR A 279 -30.50 9.51 4.48
N TRP A 280 -31.38 9.04 3.60
CA TRP A 280 -31.21 9.21 2.15
C TRP A 280 -31.51 10.63 1.67
N LYS A 281 -32.45 11.33 2.30
CA LYS A 281 -32.84 12.68 1.87
C LYS A 281 -31.87 13.78 2.33
N TYR A 282 -31.32 13.68 3.54
CA TYR A 282 -30.54 14.77 4.14
C TYR A 282 -29.13 14.34 4.53
N ILE A 283 -29.00 13.28 5.33
CA ILE A 283 -27.71 12.92 5.94
C ILE A 283 -26.69 12.49 4.88
N SER A 284 -27.08 11.58 3.99
CA SER A 284 -26.19 11.04 2.96
C SER A 284 -25.70 12.12 1.98
N PRO A 285 -26.55 12.98 1.38
CA PRO A 285 -26.06 14.07 0.54
C PRO A 285 -25.09 15.01 1.26
N ILE A 286 -25.36 15.37 2.53
CA ILE A 286 -24.51 16.28 3.31
C ILE A 286 -23.14 15.64 3.57
N VAL A 287 -23.12 14.37 4.00
CA VAL A 287 -21.87 13.65 4.26
C VAL A 287 -21.06 13.45 2.97
N LEU A 288 -21.72 13.10 1.87
CA LEU A 288 -21.04 12.94 0.58
C LEU A 288 -20.46 14.26 0.07
N LEU A 289 -21.22 15.36 0.19
CA LEU A 289 -20.76 16.70 -0.22
C LEU A 289 -19.59 17.17 0.63
N SER A 290 -19.61 16.94 1.95
CA SER A 290 -18.50 17.32 2.83
C SER A 290 -17.22 16.53 2.50
N LEU A 291 -17.34 15.24 2.17
CA LEU A 291 -16.22 14.41 1.72
C LEU A 291 -15.64 14.88 0.39
N LEU A 292 -16.49 15.28 -0.57
CA LEU A 292 -16.04 15.83 -1.84
C LEU A 292 -15.27 17.15 -1.63
N VAL A 293 -15.81 18.05 -0.81
CA VAL A 293 -15.16 19.33 -0.49
C VAL A 293 -13.81 19.09 0.20
N ALA A 294 -13.75 18.21 1.20
CA ALA A 294 -12.50 17.86 1.87
C ALA A 294 -11.46 17.27 0.90
N SER A 295 -11.89 16.39 -0.01
CA SER A 295 -11.02 15.78 -1.02
C SER A 295 -10.45 16.82 -1.99
N ILE A 296 -11.27 17.76 -2.44
CA ILE A 296 -10.84 18.86 -3.32
C ILE A 296 -9.86 19.79 -2.58
N ILE A 297 -10.17 20.19 -1.34
CA ILE A 297 -9.28 21.04 -0.54
C ILE A 297 -7.92 20.39 -0.38
N GLN A 298 -7.86 19.10 -0.04
CA GLN A 298 -6.59 18.41 0.11
C GLN A 298 -5.82 18.30 -1.20
N MET A 299 -6.49 18.07 -2.33
CA MET A 299 -5.83 18.06 -3.63
C MET A 299 -5.26 19.43 -4.02
N VAL A 300 -5.84 20.53 -3.51
CA VAL A 300 -5.33 21.88 -3.70
C VAL A 300 -4.16 22.20 -2.77
N LEU A 301 -4.21 21.74 -1.51
CA LEU A 301 -3.19 22.03 -0.50
C LEU A 301 -1.96 21.14 -0.61
N SER A 302 -2.11 19.89 -1.02
CA SER A 302 -1.02 18.91 -1.14
C SER A 302 -0.63 18.75 -2.61
N PRO A 303 0.55 19.24 -3.04
CA PRO A 303 1.00 19.04 -4.41
C PRO A 303 1.16 17.55 -4.72
N PRO A 304 0.83 17.11 -5.94
CA PRO A 304 0.92 15.69 -6.29
C PRO A 304 2.37 15.23 -6.23
N SER A 305 2.62 14.22 -5.39
CA SER A 305 3.93 13.59 -5.23
C SER A 305 3.81 12.08 -5.42
N TYR A 306 4.91 11.44 -5.79
CA TYR A 306 5.00 9.98 -5.93
C TYR A 306 6.34 9.51 -5.40
N SER A 307 6.37 8.29 -4.86
CA SER A 307 7.62 7.65 -4.41
C SER A 307 8.37 7.07 -5.61
N ALA A 308 9.65 7.41 -5.74
CA ALA A 308 10.51 6.93 -6.82
C ALA A 308 11.67 6.10 -6.25
N TRP A 309 11.91 4.94 -6.84
CA TRP A 309 13.07 4.12 -6.49
C TRP A 309 14.33 4.66 -7.19
N ILE A 310 15.32 5.11 -6.41
CA ILE A 310 16.58 5.68 -6.89
C ILE A 310 17.73 4.84 -6.34
N GLU A 311 18.40 4.11 -7.23
CA GLU A 311 19.51 3.20 -6.89
C GLU A 311 20.63 3.92 -6.13
N ASP A 312 21.01 5.12 -6.55
CA ASP A 312 22.08 5.91 -5.94
C ASP A 312 21.78 6.32 -4.50
N LYS A 313 20.50 6.59 -4.17
CA LYS A 313 20.12 6.90 -2.78
C LYS A 313 20.14 5.64 -1.89
N VAL A 314 19.77 4.49 -2.45
CA VAL A 314 19.82 3.20 -1.75
C VAL A 314 21.28 2.77 -1.52
N THR A 315 22.15 2.92 -2.53
CA THR A 315 23.58 2.62 -2.40
C THR A 315 24.32 3.63 -1.54
N VAL A 316 23.95 4.91 -1.48
CA VAL A 316 24.52 5.86 -0.49
C VAL A 316 24.14 5.44 0.93
N SER A 317 22.91 4.95 1.13
CA SER A 317 22.47 4.36 2.41
C SER A 317 23.24 3.07 2.76
N TYR A 318 23.71 2.31 1.77
CA TYR A 318 24.46 1.06 1.95
C TYR A 318 25.99 1.22 1.97
N LYS A 319 26.58 2.17 1.24
CA LYS A 319 28.03 2.42 1.12
C LYS A 319 28.60 3.23 2.28
N ARG A 320 27.76 3.97 3.02
CA ARG A 320 28.11 4.37 4.37
C ARG A 320 27.62 3.27 5.29
N GLY A 321 28.52 2.40 5.74
CA GLY A 321 28.28 1.42 6.80
C GLY A 321 27.94 2.04 8.17
N HIS A 322 27.33 3.22 8.19
CA HIS A 322 26.73 3.89 9.33
C HIS A 322 25.25 4.10 9.01
N ILE A 323 24.40 3.35 9.70
CA ILE A 323 22.95 3.57 9.70
C ILE A 323 22.70 4.77 10.62
N ILE A 324 22.43 5.94 10.05
CA ILE A 324 21.99 7.11 10.83
C ILE A 324 20.73 7.73 10.19
N LYS A 325 19.67 7.61 11.00
CA LYS A 325 18.49 8.46 11.31
C LYS A 325 17.66 9.17 10.24
N GLU A 326 16.36 8.94 10.41
CA GLU A 326 15.20 9.84 10.39
C GLU A 326 14.84 10.61 9.10
N PRO A 327 13.53 10.73 8.80
CA PRO A 327 13.04 11.64 7.79
C PRO A 327 13.21 13.08 8.27
N VAL A 328 13.89 13.91 7.49
CA VAL A 328 13.83 15.37 7.66
C VAL A 328 12.40 15.80 7.31
N ASN A 329 11.61 16.08 8.34
CA ASN A 329 10.44 16.94 8.24
C ASN A 329 10.92 18.33 7.82
N LEU A 330 10.53 18.77 6.61
CA LEU A 330 10.66 20.15 6.17
C LEU A 330 9.35 20.88 6.50
N GLU A 331 9.10 21.12 7.79
CA GLU A 331 8.11 22.09 8.26
C GLU A 331 8.58 22.65 9.61
N GLY A 332 8.95 23.92 9.64
CA GLY A 332 9.21 24.65 10.89
C GLY A 332 10.45 25.53 10.90
N ASP A 333 10.28 26.76 10.39
CA ASP A 333 10.87 28.01 10.85
C ASP A 333 12.41 28.18 10.89
N ASP A 334 12.94 28.96 9.96
CA ASP A 334 14.07 29.88 10.22
C ASP A 334 13.98 31.08 9.28
N THR A 335 13.14 32.03 9.68
CA THR A 335 13.22 33.42 9.22
C THR A 335 14.39 34.11 9.90
N SER A 336 15.63 33.89 9.45
CA SER A 336 16.68 34.92 9.46
C SER A 336 18.00 34.36 8.93
N LEU A 337 18.34 34.72 7.68
CA LEU A 337 19.69 35.13 7.27
C LEU A 337 19.68 35.53 5.78
N ILE A 338 19.03 36.68 5.58
CA ILE A 338 19.43 37.83 4.77
C ILE A 338 20.51 37.64 3.66
N HIS A 339 20.06 37.99 2.45
CA HIS A 339 20.77 38.56 1.29
C HIS A 339 21.98 37.85 0.66
N GLY A 340 21.73 37.33 -0.55
CA GLY A 340 22.70 37.29 -1.64
C GLY A 340 21.98 37.28 -2.99
N LYS A 341 21.92 38.44 -3.67
CA LYS A 341 21.31 38.63 -4.99
C LYS A 341 22.23 38.12 -6.10
N SER A 342 21.66 37.33 -7.04
CA SER A 342 21.83 37.37 -8.51
C SER A 342 23.15 36.89 -9.16
N PRO A 343 23.19 36.55 -10.49
CA PRO A 343 22.13 36.51 -11.51
C PRO A 343 22.03 35.22 -12.37
N SER A 344 20.91 35.17 -13.09
CA SER A 344 20.54 34.37 -14.27
C SER A 344 21.41 34.58 -15.52
N GLU A 345 21.56 33.53 -16.36
CA GLU A 345 21.65 33.46 -17.86
C GLU A 345 22.25 32.07 -18.22
N GLY A 346 21.51 31.05 -18.69
CA GLY A 346 21.17 30.71 -20.09
C GLY A 346 22.21 29.75 -20.74
N PRO A 347 21.93 28.92 -21.79
CA PRO A 347 20.67 28.32 -22.26
C PRO A 347 20.76 26.77 -22.46
N PHE A 348 19.61 26.15 -22.77
CA PHE A 348 19.39 24.76 -23.23
C PHE A 348 20.37 24.26 -24.32
N PRO A 349 20.55 22.93 -24.46
CA PRO A 349 20.83 22.35 -25.77
C PRO A 349 19.74 21.37 -26.24
N THR A 350 19.32 21.62 -27.48
CA THR A 350 18.40 20.87 -28.32
C THR A 350 19.06 19.67 -29.02
N PHE A 351 18.20 18.75 -29.44
CA PHE A 351 18.46 17.56 -30.25
C PHE A 351 19.06 17.87 -31.64
N GLY A 352 20.04 17.09 -32.11
CA GLY A 352 20.59 17.22 -33.47
C GLY A 352 21.57 16.10 -33.89
N LYS A 353 21.26 15.44 -35.00
CA LYS A 353 21.85 14.22 -35.60
C LYS A 353 23.24 14.38 -36.26
N ASN A 354 24.04 13.30 -36.15
CA ASN A 354 24.80 12.57 -37.20
C ASN A 354 26.16 13.03 -37.77
N ILE A 355 27.08 12.03 -37.86
CA ILE A 355 28.05 11.65 -38.94
C ILE A 355 29.57 11.83 -38.70
N TYR A 356 30.20 10.66 -38.38
CA TYR A 356 31.51 10.06 -38.75
C TYR A 356 32.83 10.88 -38.83
N ARG A 357 33.92 10.38 -38.16
CA ARG A 357 35.02 9.57 -38.79
C ARG A 357 36.22 9.22 -37.84
N LYS A 358 36.54 7.90 -37.82
CA LYS A 358 37.79 7.09 -37.53
C LYS A 358 38.66 7.38 -36.28
N GLN A 359 38.90 6.43 -35.34
CA GLN A 359 39.53 5.08 -35.30
C GLN A 359 41.08 5.01 -35.41
N SER A 360 41.73 4.62 -34.31
CA SER A 360 43.05 3.95 -34.18
C SER A 360 43.27 3.65 -32.69
N GLY A 361 43.46 2.44 -32.16
CA GLY A 361 43.60 1.08 -32.67
C GLY A 361 43.35 0.05 -31.54
N SER A 362 43.05 -1.17 -31.95
CA SER A 362 42.61 -2.39 -31.21
C SER A 362 43.83 -3.30 -30.88
N PRO A 363 43.75 -4.43 -30.12
CA PRO A 363 42.56 -5.28 -29.96
C PRO A 363 42.18 -5.79 -28.57
N VAL A 364 40.86 -5.82 -28.43
CA VAL A 364 40.02 -6.62 -27.55
C VAL A 364 39.95 -8.05 -28.10
N VAL A 365 39.90 -9.05 -27.21
CA VAL A 365 39.23 -10.32 -27.48
C VAL A 365 37.99 -10.36 -26.60
N ASP A 366 36.90 -9.86 -27.17
CA ASP A 366 35.52 -10.06 -26.72
C ASP A 366 34.97 -11.17 -27.60
N THR A 367 34.52 -12.24 -26.96
CA THR A 367 33.51 -13.13 -27.51
C THR A 367 32.29 -13.01 -26.60
N ALA A 368 31.34 -12.18 -27.00
CA ALA A 368 29.93 -12.46 -26.77
C ALA A 368 29.44 -13.29 -27.98
N PRO A 369 28.46 -14.20 -27.82
CA PRO A 369 27.09 -13.71 -27.78
C PRO A 369 26.10 -14.55 -26.95
N ASN A 370 24.93 -13.93 -26.70
CA ASN A 370 23.65 -14.51 -26.28
C ASN A 370 23.34 -14.53 -24.78
N GLY A 371 22.23 -13.87 -24.41
CA GLY A 371 21.47 -14.22 -23.22
C GLY A 371 20.77 -13.05 -22.53
N ARG A 372 19.47 -12.89 -22.80
CA ARG A 372 18.41 -12.42 -21.88
C ARG A 372 18.84 -11.50 -20.72
N TYR A 373 18.52 -10.21 -20.85
CA TYR A 373 18.45 -9.31 -19.68
C TYR A 373 17.17 -9.62 -18.89
N GLY A 374 17.26 -10.58 -17.97
CA GLY A 374 16.28 -10.79 -16.92
C GLY A 374 16.53 -9.82 -15.76
N ILE A 375 15.46 -9.25 -15.21
CA ILE A 375 15.51 -8.54 -13.93
C ILE A 375 15.66 -9.64 -12.86
N GLY A 376 16.90 -9.95 -12.50
CA GLY A 376 17.22 -10.74 -11.33
C GLY A 376 17.09 -9.87 -10.09
N TYR A 377 16.10 -10.14 -9.25
CA TYR A 377 16.13 -9.69 -7.86
C TYR A 377 17.37 -10.32 -7.23
N ILE A 378 18.29 -9.49 -6.73
CA ILE A 378 19.46 -9.96 -5.98
C ILE A 378 18.94 -10.55 -4.66
N MET A 379 18.77 -11.87 -4.62
CA MET A 379 18.75 -12.61 -3.36
C MET A 379 20.12 -12.43 -2.70
N ALA A 380 20.11 -12.18 -1.39
CA ALA A 380 21.31 -12.17 -0.58
C ALA A 380 22.09 -13.48 -0.77
N ASN A 381 23.39 -13.34 -1.01
CA ASN A 381 24.32 -14.44 -1.21
C ASN A 381 24.32 -15.32 0.06
N MET A 382 23.78 -16.53 -0.02
CA MET A 382 23.83 -17.52 1.06
C MET A 382 25.15 -18.28 0.92
N SER A 383 26.09 -18.02 1.83
CA SER A 383 27.35 -18.74 1.90
C SER A 383 27.11 -20.19 2.34
N ASP A 384 27.62 -21.11 1.51
CA ASP A 384 27.87 -22.55 1.72
C ASP A 384 27.48 -23.14 3.08
N MET A 385 26.46 -24.01 3.07
CA MET A 385 26.27 -25.04 4.11
C MET A 385 27.20 -26.21 3.84
N PRO A 386 27.85 -26.80 4.86
CA PRO A 386 28.65 -28.00 4.67
C PRO A 386 27.73 -29.20 4.40
N GLU A 387 28.12 -30.04 3.43
CA GLU A 387 27.56 -31.38 3.22
C GLU A 387 27.64 -32.17 4.54
N SER A 388 26.51 -32.69 4.99
CA SER A 388 26.47 -33.76 5.99
C SER A 388 26.09 -35.05 5.28
N ASP A 389 27.05 -35.96 5.18
CA ASP A 389 26.86 -37.36 4.83
C ASP A 389 25.83 -38.01 5.77
N LEU A 390 24.65 -38.38 5.25
CA LEU A 390 23.99 -39.69 5.49
C LEU A 390 22.79 -39.90 4.57
#